data_AF-A0A6G3SVA7-F1
#
_entry.id   AF-A0A6G3SVA7-F1
#
_cell.length_a   1.000
_cell.length_b   1.000
_cell.length_c   1.000
_cell.angle_alpha   90.00
_cell.angle_beta   90.00
_cell.angle_gamma   90.00
#
_symmetry.space_group_name_H-M   'P 1'
#
loop_
_entity.id
_entity.type
_entity.pdbx_description
1 polymer ?
#
loop_
_entity_poly.entity_id
_entity_poly.type
_entity_poly.pdbx_seq_one_letter_code
_entity_poly.pdbx_strand_id
1 'polypeptide(L)'
;MRPRKKRPPEPAEEQLLRLVADGDRAAFDELYRRTAPWLAVRLRRRCADEQIVAEVMQETYLAVWRAAGAFVGSAVGGSAAGWLWTIAARRLVDAFRRRAHHA
;
A
#
# COMPACT_ATOMS: atom_id res chain seq x y z
N MET A 1 23.04 32.77 8.47
CA MET A 1 22.63 31.35 8.37
C MET A 1 21.14 31.25 8.65
N ARG A 2 20.29 31.01 7.65
CA ARG A 2 18.82 30.92 7.87
C ARG A 2 18.52 29.62 8.63
N PRO A 3 17.76 29.65 9.73
CA PRO A 3 17.39 28.42 10.44
C PRO A 3 16.54 27.56 9.51
N ARG A 4 16.98 26.33 9.24
CA ARG A 4 16.15 25.32 8.59
C ARG A 4 14.95 25.10 9.51
N LYS A 5 13.76 25.58 9.12
CA LYS A 5 12.51 25.21 9.80
C LYS A 5 12.49 23.68 9.88
N LYS A 6 12.45 23.12 11.09
CA LYS A 6 12.21 21.68 11.29
C LYS A 6 10.90 21.36 10.57
N ARG A 7 10.96 20.50 9.54
CA ARG A 7 9.75 19.96 8.93
C ARG A 7 8.97 19.30 10.06
N PRO A 8 7.65 19.58 10.23
CA PRO A 8 6.86 18.88 11.21
C PRO A 8 7.03 17.36 11.01
N PRO A 9 6.88 16.56 12.08
CA PRO A 9 6.96 15.11 11.95
C PRO A 9 5.99 14.68 10.86
N GLU A 10 6.54 13.95 9.89
CA GLU A 10 5.78 13.40 8.77
C GLU A 10 4.60 12.58 9.32
N PRO A 11 3.37 12.72 8.77
CA PRO A 11 2.22 11.98 9.26
C PRO A 11 2.47 10.47 9.16
N ALA A 12 2.08 9.71 10.19
CA ALA A 12 2.18 8.25 10.17
C ALA A 12 1.37 7.65 9.00
N GLU A 13 1.69 6.43 8.58
CA GLU A 13 0.98 5.75 7.49
C GLU A 13 -0.52 5.61 7.78
N GLU A 14 -0.89 5.42 9.05
CA GLU A 14 -2.28 5.41 9.53
C GLU A 14 -2.98 6.75 9.29
N GLN A 15 -2.28 7.86 9.50
CA GLN A 15 -2.83 9.19 9.25
C GLN A 15 -3.00 9.43 7.75
N LEU A 16 -2.03 8.99 6.94
CA LEU A 16 -2.13 9.08 5.48
C LEU A 16 -3.35 8.29 4.98
N LEU A 17 -3.58 7.07 5.49
CA LEU A 17 -4.76 6.28 5.12
C LEU A 17 -6.08 6.98 5.46
N ARG A 18 -6.16 7.70 6.60
CA ARG A 18 -7.35 8.49 6.94
C ARG A 18 -7.60 9.60 5.93
N LEU A 19 -6.56 10.34 5.54
CA LEU A 19 -6.67 11.39 4.52
C LEU A 19 -7.04 10.81 3.13
N VAL A 20 -6.49 9.64 2.78
CA VAL A 20 -6.86 8.93 1.56
C VAL A 20 -8.35 8.54 1.57
N ALA A 21 -8.89 8.15 2.72
CA ALA A 21 -10.32 7.87 2.86
C ALA A 21 -11.20 9.09 2.54
N ASP A 22 -10.69 10.29 2.80
CA ASP A 22 -11.33 11.58 2.46
C ASP A 22 -11.05 12.03 1.02
N GLY A 23 -10.32 11.23 0.22
CA GLY A 23 -10.00 11.52 -1.17
C GLY A 23 -8.76 12.39 -1.39
N ASP A 24 -7.89 12.54 -0.39
CA ASP A 24 -6.64 13.30 -0.53
C ASP A 24 -5.62 12.54 -1.40
N ARG A 25 -5.40 13.06 -2.61
CA ARG A 25 -4.43 12.49 -3.57
C ARG A 25 -2.98 12.67 -3.14
N ALA A 26 -2.64 13.77 -2.47
CA ALA A 26 -1.26 14.00 -2.02
C ALA A 26 -0.90 13.04 -0.87
N ALA A 27 -1.87 12.74 0.00
CA ALA A 27 -1.71 11.72 1.02
C ALA A 27 -1.53 10.32 0.41
N PHE A 28 -2.27 10.01 -0.66
CA PHE A 28 -2.10 8.75 -1.39
C PHE A 28 -0.70 8.63 -2.02
N ASP A 29 -0.22 9.69 -2.66
CA ASP A 29 1.12 9.72 -3.27
C ASP A 29 2.23 9.55 -2.22
N GLU A 30 2.09 10.19 -1.05
CA GLU A 30 3.03 10.00 0.05
C GLU A 30 3.00 8.56 0.59
N LEU A 31 1.80 7.99 0.79
CA LEU A 31 1.63 6.61 1.24
C LEU A 31 2.28 5.64 0.24
N TYR A 32 2.05 5.85 -1.06
CA TYR A 32 2.67 5.08 -2.13
C TYR A 32 4.19 5.18 -2.06
N ARG A 33 4.76 6.39 -1.99
CA ARG A 33 6.22 6.59 -1.94
C ARG A 33 6.88 5.87 -0.77
N ARG A 34 6.23 5.84 0.40
CA ARG A 34 6.76 5.17 1.59
C ARG A 34 6.66 3.66 1.50
N THR A 35 5.54 3.17 0.98
CA THR A 35 5.19 1.75 1.11
C THR A 35 5.58 0.90 -0.09
N ALA A 36 5.62 1.49 -1.29
CA ALA A 36 5.85 0.74 -2.52
C ALA A 36 7.22 0.03 -2.56
N PRO A 37 8.33 0.63 -2.09
CA PRO A 37 9.64 -0.03 -2.15
C PRO A 37 9.68 -1.34 -1.36
N TRP A 38 9.23 -1.33 -0.10
CA TRP A 38 9.27 -2.53 0.74
C TRP A 38 8.22 -3.56 0.30
N LEU A 39 7.06 -3.11 -0.18
CA LEU A 39 6.02 -3.99 -0.65
C LEU A 39 6.46 -4.76 -1.91
N ALA A 40 7.10 -4.06 -2.86
CA ALA A 40 7.65 -4.66 -4.06
C ALA A 40 8.72 -5.71 -3.73
N VAL A 41 9.68 -5.39 -2.84
CA VAL A 41 10.70 -6.36 -2.38
C VAL A 41 10.04 -7.60 -1.77
N ARG A 42 8.99 -7.41 -0.95
CA ARG A 42 8.30 -8.52 -0.30
C ARG A 42 7.52 -9.39 -1.30
N LEU A 43 6.87 -8.79 -2.30
CA LEU A 43 6.17 -9.50 -3.37
C LEU A 43 7.14 -10.30 -4.25
N ARG A 44 8.29 -9.74 -4.60
CA ARG A 44 9.34 -10.43 -5.38
C ARG A 44 9.89 -11.67 -4.69
N ARG A 45 9.90 -11.69 -3.35
CA ARG A 45 10.24 -12.91 -2.57
C ARG A 45 9.19 -14.02 -2.68
N ARG A 46 8.00 -13.73 -3.19
CA ARG A 46 6.88 -14.67 -3.35
C ARG A 46 6.57 -15.00 -4.81
N CYS A 47 6.98 -14.14 -5.74
CA CYS A 47 6.74 -14.30 -7.17
C CYS A 47 7.96 -13.78 -7.94
N ALA A 48 8.57 -14.64 -8.76
CA ALA A 48 9.71 -14.28 -9.59
C ALA A 48 9.32 -13.57 -10.90
N ASP A 49 8.03 -13.57 -11.25
CA ASP A 49 7.53 -12.92 -12.45
C ASP A 49 7.28 -11.43 -12.17
N GLU A 50 8.15 -10.57 -12.72
CA GLU A 50 8.08 -9.12 -12.53
C GLU A 50 6.80 -8.50 -13.13
N GLN A 51 6.20 -9.10 -14.16
CA GLN A 51 4.96 -8.59 -14.74
C GLN A 51 3.79 -8.81 -13.76
N ILE A 52 3.73 -9.99 -13.15
CA ILE A 52 2.75 -10.27 -12.08
C ILE A 52 2.96 -9.32 -10.90
N VAL A 53 4.21 -9.09 -10.48
CA VAL A 53 4.50 -8.17 -9.37
C VAL A 53 4.02 -6.76 -9.70
N ALA A 54 4.27 -6.26 -10.92
CA ALA A 54 3.84 -4.93 -11.35
C ALA A 54 2.31 -4.79 -11.41
N GLU A 55 1.59 -5.82 -11.87
CA GLU A 55 0.12 -5.86 -11.87
C GLU A 55 -0.43 -5.86 -10.45
N VAL A 56 0.09 -6.75 -9.59
CA VAL A 56 -0.33 -6.86 -8.18
C VAL A 56 -0.10 -5.55 -7.43
N MET A 57 1.00 -4.85 -7.68
CA MET A 57 1.25 -3.53 -7.11
C MET A 57 0.16 -2.54 -7.52
N GLN A 58 -0.16 -2.44 -8.80
CA GLN A 58 -1.21 -1.54 -9.30
C GLN A 58 -2.58 -1.87 -8.68
N GLU A 59 -2.98 -3.14 -8.70
CA GLU A 59 -4.24 -3.58 -8.12
C GLU A 59 -4.31 -3.34 -6.61
N THR A 60 -3.17 -3.46 -5.91
CA THR A 60 -3.08 -3.20 -4.47
C THR A 60 -3.35 -1.74 -4.19
N TYR A 61 -2.66 -0.82 -4.87
CA TYR A 61 -2.82 0.61 -4.60
C TYR A 61 -4.18 1.15 -5.07
N LEU A 62 -4.75 0.60 -6.14
CA LEU A 62 -6.13 0.88 -6.52
C LEU A 62 -7.12 0.40 -5.44
N ALA A 63 -6.88 -0.78 -4.86
CA ALA A 63 -7.71 -1.29 -3.77
C ALA A 63 -7.55 -0.45 -2.49
N VAL A 64 -6.34 0.01 -2.17
CA VAL A 64 -6.10 0.94 -1.07
C VAL A 64 -6.90 2.22 -1.26
N TRP A 65 -6.84 2.86 -2.43
CA TRP A 65 -7.61 4.07 -2.72
C TRP A 65 -9.12 3.87 -2.49
N ARG A 66 -9.66 2.72 -2.93
CA ARG A 66 -11.10 2.41 -2.81
C ARG A 66 -11.53 2.00 -1.39
N ALA A 67 -10.63 1.41 -0.61
CA ALA A 67 -10.95 0.78 0.66
C ALA A 67 -10.33 1.48 1.88
N ALA A 68 -9.66 2.62 1.70
CA ALA A 68 -9.00 3.35 2.78
C ALA A 68 -9.95 3.66 3.95
N GLY A 69 -11.21 3.99 3.68
CA GLY A 69 -12.22 4.22 4.72
C GLY A 69 -12.58 2.99 5.58
N ALA A 70 -12.24 1.78 5.13
CA ALA A 70 -12.42 0.55 5.91
C ALA A 70 -11.23 0.27 6.84
N PHE A 71 -10.18 1.09 6.83
CA PHE A 71 -9.05 0.94 7.73
C PHE A 71 -9.42 1.43 9.14
N VAL A 72 -9.57 0.48 10.08
CA VAL A 72 -9.95 0.75 11.48
C VAL A 72 -8.73 1.11 12.36
N GLY A 73 -7.51 1.02 11.81
CA GLY A 73 -6.29 1.48 12.49
C GLY A 73 -5.84 0.65 13.69
N SER A 74 -4.95 1.27 14.48
CA SER A 74 -4.35 0.69 15.68
C SER A 74 -5.35 0.41 16.82
N ALA A 75 -6.57 0.95 16.74
CA ALA A 75 -7.62 0.77 17.74
C ALA A 75 -8.01 -0.70 17.93
N VAL A 76 -7.80 -1.53 16.91
CA VAL A 76 -8.00 -2.99 16.93
C VAL A 76 -6.68 -3.77 16.78
N GLY A 77 -5.54 -3.10 17.00
CA GLY A 77 -4.21 -3.71 16.91
C GLY A 77 -3.68 -3.91 15.48
N GLY A 78 -4.32 -3.31 14.46
CA GLY A 78 -3.86 -3.38 13.08
C GLY A 78 -2.91 -2.23 12.69
N SER A 79 -1.76 -2.55 12.10
CA SER A 79 -0.86 -1.55 11.49
C SER A 79 -1.21 -1.28 10.03
N ALA A 80 -0.92 -0.08 9.52
CA ALA A 80 -1.10 0.25 8.10
C ALA A 80 -0.33 -0.73 7.18
N ALA A 81 0.91 -1.06 7.55
CA ALA A 81 1.73 -2.03 6.82
C ALA A 81 1.12 -3.45 6.79
N GLY A 82 0.54 -3.92 7.90
CA GLY A 82 -0.12 -5.22 7.96
C GLY A 82 -1.40 -5.29 7.13
N TRP A 83 -2.20 -4.21 7.16
CA TRP A 83 -3.38 -4.07 6.32
C TRP A 83 -3.02 -4.01 4.83
N LEU A 84 -2.02 -3.21 4.46
CA LEU A 84 -1.51 -3.14 3.09
C LEU A 84 -1.01 -4.50 2.59
N TRP A 85 -0.23 -5.21 3.40
CA TRP A 85 0.22 -6.55 3.06
C TRP A 85 -0.93 -7.54 2.86
N THR A 86 -1.99 -7.44 3.67
CA THR A 86 -3.17 -8.29 3.53
C THR A 86 -3.86 -8.09 2.18
N ILE A 87 -3.97 -6.84 1.71
CA ILE A 87 -4.49 -6.54 0.37
C ILE A 87 -3.57 -7.12 -0.70
N ALA A 88 -2.26 -6.84 -0.63
CA ALA A 88 -1.30 -7.29 -1.63
C ALA A 88 -1.21 -8.81 -1.74
N ALA A 89 -1.23 -9.53 -0.62
CA ALA A 89 -1.21 -10.98 -0.60
C ALA A 89 -2.46 -11.58 -1.27
N ARG A 90 -3.65 -11.00 -1.05
CA ARG A 90 -4.88 -11.42 -1.73
C ARG A 90 -4.78 -11.19 -3.24
N ARG A 91 -4.29 -10.03 -3.67
CA ARG A 91 -4.07 -9.73 -5.09
C ARG A 91 -3.08 -10.68 -5.75
N LEU A 92 -2.01 -11.05 -5.06
CA LEU A 92 -1.04 -12.03 -5.56
C LEU A 92 -1.68 -13.42 -5.73
N VAL A 93 -2.48 -13.87 -4.78
CA VAL A 93 -3.23 -15.13 -4.89
C VAL A 93 -4.19 -15.08 -6.08
N ASP A 94 -4.92 -13.98 -6.25
CA ASP A 94 -5.84 -13.80 -7.36
C ASP A 94 -5.11 -13.80 -8.71
N ALA A 95 -3.93 -13.19 -8.81
CA ALA A 95 -3.10 -13.21 -10.02
C ALA A 95 -2.64 -14.64 -10.38
N PHE A 96 -2.23 -15.44 -9.38
CA PHE A 96 -1.89 -16.85 -9.62
C PHE A 96 -3.09 -17.68 -10.08
N ARG A 97 -4.29 -17.44 -9.52
CA ARG A 97 -5.52 -18.09 -9.98
C ARG A 97 -5.82 -17.74 -11.43
N ARG A 98 -5.74 -16.46 -11.81
CA ARG A 98 -5.93 -16.02 -13.21
C ARG A 98 -4.96 -16.74 -14.15
N ARG A 99 -3.68 -16.81 -13.80
CA ARG A 99 -2.67 -17.50 -14.61
C ARG A 99 -2.96 -18.98 -14.79
N ALA A 100 -3.40 -19.67 -13.73
CA ALA A 100 -3.75 -21.08 -13.81
C ALA A 100 -4.94 -21.38 -14.73
N HIS A 101 -5.86 -20.41 -14.91
CA HIS A 101 -6.98 -20.54 -15.85
C HIS A 101 -6.62 -20.22 -17.31
N HIS A 102 -5.48 -19.56 -17.55
CA HIS A 102 -5.00 -19.20 -18.89
C HIS A 102 -3.91 -20.14 -19.44
N ALA A 103 -3.50 -21.13 -18.65
CA ALA A 103 -2.54 -22.18 -19.03
C ALA A 103 -3.29 -23.46 -19.44
#